data_AF-G2I262-F1
#
_entry.id   AF-G2I262-F1
#
_cell.length_a   1.000
_cell.length_b   1.000
_cell.length_c   1.000
_cell.angle_alpha   90.00
_cell.angle_beta   90.00
_cell.angle_gamma   90.00
#
_symmetry.space_group_name_H-M   'P 1'
#
loop_
_entity.id
_entity.type
_entity.pdbx_description
1 polymer ?
#
loop_
_entity_poly.entity_id
_entity_poly.type
_entity_poly.pdbx_seq_one_letter_code
_entity_poly.pdbx_strand_id
1 'polypeptide(L)'
;MTDRLDGLYDEPRPGTPRSIGDDEIAETIRKTLEERPRDAMHWSLCSMAQAVGYAPSTIHRIWKAFGLQPHRTETFKLSTDPLFVEKVRDIVGLYMAPLERALVLCVDEKSQIQALDRSQPMLPMRPVQVERRPHDYTRHGTTSLFAALDIATGPIIGKCFSEAPVHGIPQIP
;
A
#
# COMPACT_ATOMS: atom_id res chain seq x y z
N MET A 1 -6.19 48.88 -42.85
CA MET A 1 -5.84 47.51 -42.41
C MET A 1 -5.02 47.65 -41.16
N THR A 2 -5.43 46.93 -40.12
CA THR A 2 -5.12 47.17 -38.71
C THR A 2 -3.76 46.57 -38.38
N ASP A 3 -2.74 47.43 -38.26
CA ASP A 3 -1.42 47.02 -37.78
C ASP A 3 -1.50 46.88 -36.25
N ARG A 4 -1.84 45.68 -35.77
CA ARG A 4 -1.79 45.35 -34.35
C ARG A 4 -0.38 44.88 -34.03
N LEU A 5 0.31 45.63 -33.17
CA LEU A 5 1.59 45.23 -32.59
C LEU A 5 1.45 43.87 -31.90
N ASP A 6 2.36 42.95 -32.21
CA ASP A 6 2.53 41.70 -31.47
C ASP A 6 2.81 42.03 -30.00
N GLY A 7 2.01 41.43 -29.10
CA GLY A 7 2.06 41.72 -27.67
C GLY A 7 3.38 41.26 -27.04
N LEU A 8 3.88 42.05 -26.09
CA LEU A 8 5.05 41.68 -25.29
C LEU A 8 4.72 40.42 -24.46
N TYR A 9 5.37 39.30 -24.77
CA TYR A 9 5.25 38.07 -23.99
C TYR A 9 5.97 38.23 -22.66
N ASP A 10 5.25 37.98 -21.55
CA ASP A 10 5.84 37.98 -20.20
C ASP A 10 6.85 36.83 -20.12
N GLU A 11 8.12 37.12 -19.85
CA GLU A 11 9.12 36.09 -19.61
C GLU A 11 8.75 35.28 -18.35
N PRO A 12 9.11 33.97 -18.27
CA PRO A 12 8.86 33.17 -17.09
C PRO A 12 9.47 33.85 -15.86
N ARG A 13 8.61 34.34 -14.96
CA ARG A 13 9.09 35.05 -13.77
C ARG A 13 10.00 34.14 -12.95
N PRO A 14 11.18 34.61 -12.52
CA PRO A 14 12.03 33.87 -11.61
C PRO A 14 11.21 33.55 -10.35
N GLY A 15 11.01 32.27 -10.06
CA GLY A 15 10.36 31.83 -8.83
C GLY A 15 11.15 32.25 -7.60
N THR A 16 10.55 32.11 -6.41
CA THR A 16 11.25 32.35 -5.14
C THR A 16 12.57 31.55 -5.10
N PRO A 17 13.72 32.19 -4.81
CA PRO A 17 15.00 31.50 -4.69
C PRO A 17 14.91 30.33 -3.72
N ARG A 18 15.58 29.21 -4.05
CA ARG A 18 15.65 28.03 -3.17
C ARG A 18 16.37 28.44 -1.88
N SER A 19 15.70 28.29 -0.74
CA SER A 19 16.26 28.63 0.58
C SER A 19 16.91 27.45 1.31
N ILE A 20 16.75 26.22 0.80
CA ILE A 20 17.23 24.99 1.42
C ILE A 20 18.24 24.36 0.47
N GLY A 21 19.45 24.13 0.97
CA GLY A 21 20.54 23.52 0.24
C GLY A 21 20.32 22.03 0.02
N ASP A 22 21.05 21.46 -0.95
CA ASP A 22 20.90 20.03 -1.26
C ASP A 22 21.44 19.14 -0.13
N ASP A 23 22.45 19.58 0.63
CA ASP A 23 22.96 18.86 1.81
C ASP A 23 21.91 18.72 2.91
N GLU A 24 21.13 19.78 3.16
CA GLU A 24 20.04 19.78 4.14
C GLU A 24 18.90 18.85 3.72
N ILE A 25 18.60 18.81 2.42
CA ILE A 25 17.64 17.87 1.85
C ILE A 25 18.14 16.44 2.01
N ALA A 26 19.42 16.19 1.69
CA ALA A 26 20.04 14.87 1.82
C ALA A 26 19.99 14.36 3.26
N GLU A 27 20.32 15.19 4.25
CA GLU A 27 20.20 14.83 5.67
C GLU A 27 18.75 14.54 6.08
N THR A 28 17.79 15.33 5.60
CA THR A 28 16.36 15.06 5.86
C THR A 28 15.93 13.71 5.29
N ILE A 29 16.38 13.37 4.08
CA ILE A 29 16.10 12.07 3.43
C ILE A 29 16.75 10.93 4.23
N ARG A 30 18.04 11.04 4.54
CA ARG A 30 18.79 10.05 5.31
C ARG A 30 18.09 9.74 6.64
N LYS A 31 17.76 10.79 7.40
CA LYS A 31 17.02 10.66 8.67
C LYS A 31 15.65 10.02 8.51
N THR A 32 14.95 10.32 7.40
CA THR A 32 13.66 9.69 7.09
C THR A 32 13.80 8.17 6.87
N LEU A 33 14.89 7.73 6.23
CA LEU A 33 15.11 6.34 5.83
C LEU A 33 15.71 5.48 6.95
N GLU A 34 16.59 6.05 7.76
CA GLU A 34 17.42 5.27 8.69
C GLU A 34 16.93 5.34 10.14
N GLU A 35 16.15 6.36 10.48
CA GLU A 35 15.75 6.63 11.86
C GLU A 35 14.23 6.55 12.05
N ARG A 36 13.79 6.46 13.31
CA ARG A 36 12.38 6.54 13.72
C ARG A 36 12.24 7.54 14.87
N PRO A 37 11.10 8.24 14.96
CA PRO A 37 10.84 9.09 16.13
C PRO A 37 10.74 8.25 17.40
N ARG A 38 11.07 8.84 18.55
CA ARG A 38 11.14 8.14 19.84
C ARG A 38 9.84 7.43 20.23
N ASP A 39 8.70 8.07 19.98
CA ASP A 39 7.38 7.64 20.47
C ASP A 39 6.42 7.25 19.34
N ALA A 40 6.92 6.95 18.13
CA ALA A 40 6.09 6.49 17.03
C ALA A 40 6.82 5.51 16.10
N MET A 41 6.05 4.67 15.41
CA MET A 41 6.60 3.68 14.48
C MET A 41 7.18 4.31 13.19
N HIS A 42 6.74 5.52 12.84
CA HIS A 42 7.14 6.23 11.64
C HIS A 42 7.15 7.75 11.86
N TRP A 43 7.93 8.46 11.04
CA TRP A 43 7.91 9.92 11.00
C TRP A 43 6.56 10.45 10.52
N SER A 44 5.99 11.39 11.27
CA SER A 44 4.95 12.28 10.78
C SER A 44 5.59 13.54 10.18
N LEU A 45 4.83 14.29 9.38
CA LEU A 45 5.30 15.58 8.87
C LEU A 45 5.72 16.51 10.01
N CYS A 46 4.95 16.55 11.10
CA CYS A 46 5.24 17.40 12.25
C CYS A 46 6.46 16.94 13.04
N SER A 47 6.61 15.64 13.28
CA SER A 47 7.75 15.14 14.06
C SER A 47 9.06 15.24 13.29
N MET A 48 9.04 15.01 11.96
CA MET A 48 10.22 15.24 11.14
C MET A 48 10.56 16.73 11.07
N ALA A 49 9.57 17.59 10.84
CA ALA A 49 9.73 19.04 10.83
C ALA A 49 10.41 19.57 12.10
N GLN A 50 9.96 19.12 13.27
CA GLN A 50 10.59 19.46 14.56
C GLN A 50 12.02 18.93 14.67
N ALA A 51 12.29 17.74 14.13
CA ALA A 51 13.60 17.10 14.22
C ALA A 51 14.68 17.70 13.32
N VAL A 52 14.31 18.43 12.27
CA VAL A 52 15.25 19.09 11.34
C VAL A 52 15.10 20.63 11.30
N GLY A 53 14.11 21.18 11.99
CA GLY A 53 13.91 22.64 12.09
C GLY A 53 13.23 23.28 10.89
N TYR A 54 12.46 22.53 10.10
CA TYR A 54 11.71 23.05 8.94
C TYR A 54 10.21 23.08 9.17
N ALA A 55 9.49 23.84 8.34
CA ALA A 55 8.03 23.78 8.33
C ALA A 55 7.53 22.40 7.84
N PRO A 56 6.40 21.88 8.37
CA PRO A 56 5.82 20.62 7.89
C PRO A 56 5.52 20.60 6.37
N SER A 57 5.18 21.75 5.78
CA SER A 57 4.96 21.90 4.34
C SER A 57 6.24 21.67 3.52
N THR A 58 7.40 22.05 4.06
CA THR A 58 8.71 21.79 3.46
C THR A 58 9.01 20.30 3.44
N ILE A 59 8.82 19.62 4.58
CA ILE A 59 9.01 18.16 4.67
C ILE A 59 8.09 17.45 3.68
N HIS A 60 6.82 17.87 3.61
CA HIS A 60 5.86 17.31 2.66
C HIS A 60 6.33 17.48 1.20
N ARG A 61 6.88 18.64 0.84
CA ARG A 61 7.47 18.87 -0.49
C ARG A 61 8.66 17.97 -0.76
N ILE A 62 9.57 17.82 0.19
CA ILE A 62 10.74 16.94 0.08
C ILE A 62 10.26 15.50 -0.10
N TRP A 63 9.44 14.98 0.80
CA TRP A 63 8.93 13.61 0.70
C TRP A 63 8.17 13.35 -0.60
N LYS A 64 7.35 14.30 -1.05
CA LYS A 64 6.64 14.18 -2.34
C LYS A 64 7.61 14.15 -3.53
N ALA A 65 8.65 14.98 -3.52
CA ALA A 65 9.64 15.04 -4.60
C ALA A 65 10.47 13.74 -4.71
N PHE A 66 10.75 13.09 -3.58
CA PHE A 66 11.56 11.86 -3.51
C PHE A 66 10.72 10.58 -3.34
N GLY A 67 9.39 10.67 -3.37
CA GLY A 67 8.50 9.52 -3.23
C GLY A 67 8.52 8.85 -1.84
N LEU A 68 8.98 9.55 -0.79
CA LEU A 68 9.11 8.99 0.55
C LEU A 68 7.74 8.86 1.23
N GLN A 69 7.45 7.67 1.75
CA GLN A 69 6.19 7.36 2.43
C GLN A 69 6.46 6.62 3.76
N PRO A 70 6.93 7.32 4.82
CA PRO A 70 7.41 6.67 6.05
C PRO A 70 6.35 5.84 6.79
N HIS A 71 5.08 6.17 6.59
CA HIS A 71 3.93 5.46 7.17
C HIS A 71 3.59 4.16 6.43
N ARG A 72 4.23 3.87 5.28
CA ARG A 72 4.03 2.64 4.53
C ARG A 72 5.18 1.69 4.76
N THR A 73 4.82 0.45 5.04
CA THR A 73 5.74 -0.68 5.11
C THR A 73 5.24 -1.72 4.14
N GLU A 74 6.14 -2.20 3.29
CA GLU A 74 5.85 -3.30 2.39
C GLU A 74 6.55 -4.56 2.90
N THR A 75 5.86 -5.69 2.80
CA THR A 75 6.47 -7.00 3.05
C THR A 75 7.07 -7.50 1.74
N PHE A 76 8.30 -8.00 1.80
CA PHE A 76 8.94 -8.62 0.65
C PHE A 76 9.27 -10.08 0.98
N LYS A 77 9.27 -10.93 -0.04
CA LYS A 77 9.73 -12.31 0.06
C LYS A 77 10.75 -12.53 -1.05
N LEU A 78 12.01 -12.70 -0.67
CA LEU A 78 13.06 -13.13 -1.58
C LEU A 78 13.29 -14.63 -1.39
N SER A 79 13.38 -15.36 -2.49
CA SER A 79 13.79 -16.77 -2.46
C SER A 79 15.31 -16.84 -2.31
N THR A 80 15.80 -17.72 -1.44
CA THR A 80 17.24 -18.02 -1.29
C THR A 80 17.72 -19.15 -2.21
N ASP A 81 16.82 -19.68 -3.05
CA ASP A 81 17.14 -20.75 -4.00
C ASP A 81 18.10 -20.25 -5.10
N PRO A 82 19.30 -20.85 -5.24
CA PRO A 82 20.24 -20.47 -6.29
C PRO A 82 19.66 -20.57 -7.71
N LEU A 83 18.66 -21.43 -7.93
CA LEU A 83 17.98 -21.63 -9.20
C LEU A 83 16.65 -20.87 -9.31
N PHE A 84 16.38 -19.92 -8.41
CA PHE A 84 15.09 -19.22 -8.35
C PHE A 84 14.69 -18.60 -9.70
N VAL A 85 15.62 -17.91 -10.37
CA VAL A 85 15.35 -17.23 -11.65
C VAL A 85 14.98 -18.25 -12.74
N GLU A 86 15.70 -19.37 -12.81
CA GLU A 86 15.43 -20.44 -13.77
C GLU A 86 14.05 -21.05 -13.53
N LYS A 87 13.76 -21.43 -12.28
CA LYS A 87 12.45 -21.98 -11.90
C LYS A 87 11.30 -21.02 -12.17
N VAL A 88 11.48 -19.72 -11.91
CA VAL A 88 10.48 -18.70 -12.21
C VAL A 88 10.25 -18.61 -13.72
N ARG A 89 11.32 -18.62 -14.53
CA ARG A 89 11.20 -18.60 -16.01
C ARG A 89 10.47 -19.83 -16.52
N ASP A 90 10.79 -21.01 -16.00
CA ASP A 90 10.12 -22.25 -16.38
C ASP A 90 8.63 -22.21 -16.03
N ILE A 91 8.29 -21.79 -14.81
CA ILE A 91 6.90 -21.66 -14.36
C ILE A 91 6.16 -20.62 -15.21
N VAL A 92 6.71 -19.41 -15.37
CA VAL A 92 6.09 -18.34 -16.19
C VAL A 92 5.95 -18.78 -17.66
N GLY A 93 6.89 -19.58 -18.17
CA GLY A 93 6.79 -20.20 -19.49
C GLY A 93 5.51 -21.01 -19.67
N LEU A 94 5.08 -21.75 -18.64
CA LEU A 94 3.82 -22.51 -18.67
C LEU A 94 2.58 -21.62 -18.79
N TYR A 95 2.63 -20.38 -18.31
CA TYR A 95 1.53 -19.41 -18.44
C TYR A 95 1.51 -18.76 -19.83
N MET A 96 2.68 -18.39 -20.34
CA MET A 96 2.81 -17.63 -21.59
C MET A 96 2.68 -18.51 -22.83
N ALA A 97 3.17 -19.75 -22.76
CA ALA A 97 3.13 -20.72 -23.84
C ALA A 97 2.76 -22.11 -23.27
N PRO A 98 1.48 -22.32 -22.91
CA PRO A 98 1.02 -23.59 -22.39
C PRO A 98 1.24 -24.72 -23.41
N LEU A 99 1.60 -25.91 -22.93
CA LEU A 99 1.80 -27.09 -23.76
C LEU A 99 0.50 -27.48 -24.49
N GLU A 100 0.60 -28.07 -25.68
CA GLU A 100 -0.58 -28.56 -26.40
C GLU A 100 -1.36 -29.57 -25.57
N ARG A 101 -2.67 -29.32 -25.39
CA ARG A 101 -3.60 -30.14 -24.59
C ARG A 101 -3.29 -30.18 -23.08
N ALA A 102 -2.54 -29.21 -22.55
CA ALA A 102 -2.34 -29.07 -21.12
C ALA A 102 -3.39 -28.15 -20.48
N LEU A 103 -3.80 -28.49 -19.25
CA LEU A 103 -4.60 -27.64 -18.39
C LEU A 103 -3.68 -26.96 -17.37
N VAL A 104 -3.68 -25.63 -17.33
CA VAL A 104 -2.91 -24.84 -16.37
C VAL A 104 -3.86 -24.16 -15.39
N LEU A 105 -3.84 -24.60 -14.13
CA LEU A 105 -4.65 -24.04 -13.05
C LEU A 105 -3.77 -23.30 -12.04
N CYS A 106 -4.15 -22.08 -11.69
CA CYS A 106 -3.62 -21.39 -10.52
C CYS A 106 -4.48 -21.70 -9.32
N VAL A 107 -3.95 -22.45 -8.37
CA VAL A 107 -4.64 -22.77 -7.13
C VAL A 107 -4.09 -21.91 -6.00
N ASP A 108 -4.98 -21.29 -5.25
CA ASP A 108 -4.63 -20.60 -4.01
C ASP A 108 -5.62 -20.96 -2.89
N GLU A 109 -5.11 -20.92 -1.66
CA GLU A 109 -5.89 -21.09 -0.45
C GLU A 109 -5.78 -19.83 0.40
N LYS A 110 -6.94 -19.28 0.77
CA LYS A 110 -7.02 -18.29 1.83
C LYS A 110 -7.67 -18.94 3.05
N SER A 111 -6.85 -19.38 3.99
CA SER A 111 -7.28 -19.99 5.23
C SER A 111 -7.63 -18.97 6.31
N GLN A 112 -8.29 -19.44 7.38
CA GLN A 112 -8.60 -18.66 8.59
C GLN A 112 -9.32 -17.32 8.32
N ILE A 113 -10.13 -17.26 7.27
CA ILE A 113 -10.97 -16.10 6.98
C ILE A 113 -11.99 -15.99 8.12
N GLN A 114 -11.85 -14.98 8.97
CA GLN A 114 -12.82 -14.71 10.01
C GLN A 114 -14.11 -14.19 9.37
N ALA A 115 -15.20 -14.92 9.55
CA ALA A 115 -16.52 -14.48 9.13
C ALA A 115 -17.05 -13.47 10.16
N LEU A 116 -16.79 -12.18 9.90
CA LEU A 116 -17.15 -11.07 10.76
C LEU A 116 -18.29 -10.27 10.13
N ASP A 117 -19.33 -9.99 10.92
CA ASP A 117 -20.33 -9.00 10.58
C ASP A 117 -20.30 -7.85 11.61
N ARG A 118 -20.61 -6.63 11.16
CA ARG A 118 -20.67 -5.47 12.05
C ARG A 118 -22.04 -5.46 12.73
N SER A 119 -22.04 -5.25 14.04
CA SER A 119 -23.29 -5.21 14.82
C SER A 119 -24.23 -4.07 14.42
N GLN A 120 -23.69 -3.01 13.80
CA GLN A 120 -24.43 -1.84 13.32
C GLN A 120 -23.85 -1.29 12.01
N PRO A 121 -24.65 -0.55 11.21
CA PRO A 121 -24.17 0.12 10.00
C PRO A 121 -23.05 1.14 10.29
N MET A 122 -22.10 1.27 9.37
CA MET A 122 -21.08 2.33 9.43
C MET A 122 -21.72 3.68 9.13
N LEU A 123 -21.36 4.69 9.92
CA LEU A 123 -21.80 6.06 9.68
C LEU A 123 -20.70 6.81 8.92
N PRO A 124 -20.97 7.26 7.68
CA PRO A 124 -19.97 7.94 6.87
C PRO A 124 -19.57 9.27 7.51
N MET A 125 -18.35 9.71 7.18
CA MET A 125 -17.83 11.00 7.60
C MET A 125 -18.71 12.15 7.07
N ARG A 126 -18.85 13.22 7.87
CA ARG A 126 -19.48 14.49 7.49
C ARG A 126 -18.62 15.66 8.01
N PRO A 127 -18.78 16.90 7.52
CA PRO A 127 -18.08 18.05 8.10
C PRO A 127 -18.26 18.10 9.62
N VAL A 128 -17.16 18.27 10.36
CA VAL A 128 -17.12 18.25 11.85
C VAL A 128 -17.41 16.87 12.48
N GLN A 129 -17.63 15.81 11.69
CA GLN A 129 -17.99 14.48 12.18
C GLN A 129 -17.15 13.39 11.50
N VAL A 130 -16.27 12.74 12.27
CA VAL A 130 -15.49 11.60 11.80
C VAL A 130 -16.38 10.40 11.45
N GLU A 131 -15.88 9.54 10.56
CA GLU A 131 -16.50 8.23 10.30
C GLU A 131 -16.63 7.45 11.62
N ARG A 132 -17.81 6.86 11.87
CA ARG A 132 -18.04 6.03 13.06
C ARG A 132 -18.25 4.58 12.65
N ARG A 133 -17.41 3.72 13.19
CA ARG A 133 -17.53 2.26 13.07
C ARG A 133 -17.84 1.69 14.45
N PRO A 134 -18.83 0.80 14.59
CA PRO A 134 -19.01 0.07 15.84
C PRO A 134 -17.75 -0.76 16.11
N HIS A 135 -17.31 -0.75 17.36
CA HIS A 135 -16.21 -1.60 17.83
C HIS A 135 -16.66 -3.06 17.93
N ASP A 136 -17.95 -3.27 18.19
CA ASP A 136 -18.53 -4.60 18.32
C ASP A 136 -18.74 -5.27 16.96
N TYR A 137 -18.50 -6.57 16.94
CA TYR A 137 -18.68 -7.42 15.78
C TYR A 137 -19.27 -8.77 16.21
N THR A 138 -20.03 -9.40 15.32
CA THR A 138 -20.50 -10.77 15.51
C THR A 138 -19.58 -11.72 14.76
N ARG A 139 -19.04 -12.71 15.49
CA ARG A 139 -18.13 -13.72 14.94
C ARG A 139 -18.93 -14.96 14.56
N HIS A 140 -18.91 -15.32 13.28
CA HIS A 140 -19.60 -16.50 12.74
C HIS A 140 -18.66 -17.72 12.53
N GLY A 141 -17.46 -17.67 13.12
CA GLY A 141 -16.43 -18.71 12.99
C GLY A 141 -15.35 -18.34 11.98
N THR A 142 -14.61 -19.35 11.51
CA THR A 142 -13.60 -19.23 10.47
C THR A 142 -13.95 -20.09 9.26
N THR A 143 -13.57 -19.64 8.07
CA THR A 143 -13.70 -20.39 6.84
C THR A 143 -12.40 -20.35 6.06
N SER A 144 -12.16 -21.38 5.26
CA SER A 144 -11.02 -21.46 4.35
C SER A 144 -11.55 -21.54 2.93
N LEU A 145 -11.09 -20.62 2.09
CA LEU A 145 -11.43 -20.55 0.67
C LEU A 145 -10.33 -21.26 -0.13
N PHE A 146 -10.72 -22.25 -0.92
CA PHE A 146 -9.87 -22.80 -1.97
C PHE A 146 -10.41 -22.32 -3.32
N ALA A 147 -9.53 -21.76 -4.16
CA ALA A 147 -9.89 -21.31 -5.49
C ALA A 147 -8.88 -21.82 -6.52
N ALA A 148 -9.37 -22.18 -7.70
CA ALA A 148 -8.57 -22.50 -8.87
C ALA A 148 -9.02 -21.64 -10.05
N LEU A 149 -8.09 -20.93 -10.66
CA LEU A 149 -8.29 -20.14 -11.89
C LEU A 149 -7.74 -20.92 -13.08
N ASP A 150 -8.57 -21.13 -14.10
CA ASP A 150 -8.09 -21.55 -15.42
C ASP A 150 -7.47 -20.34 -16.13
N ILE A 151 -6.16 -20.39 -16.37
CA ILE A 151 -5.42 -19.28 -16.96
C ILE A 151 -5.71 -19.10 -18.45
N ALA A 152 -6.02 -20.19 -19.15
CA ALA A 152 -6.26 -20.13 -20.58
C ALA A 152 -7.65 -19.56 -20.88
N THR A 153 -8.65 -19.90 -20.06
CA THR A 153 -10.04 -19.53 -20.32
C THR A 153 -10.57 -18.42 -19.41
N GLY A 154 -10.04 -18.26 -18.20
CA GLY A 154 -10.44 -17.23 -17.23
C GLY A 154 -11.48 -17.57 -16.14
N PRO A 155 -12.27 -18.67 -16.18
CA PRO A 155 -13.13 -19.07 -15.08
C PRO A 155 -12.38 -19.38 -13.80
N ILE A 156 -13.01 -19.01 -12.69
CA ILE A 156 -12.57 -19.35 -11.34
C ILE A 156 -13.56 -20.34 -10.75
N ILE A 157 -13.07 -21.50 -10.31
CA ILE A 157 -13.83 -22.42 -9.48
C ILE A 157 -13.34 -22.29 -8.05
N GLY A 158 -14.25 -22.09 -7.10
CA GLY A 158 -13.89 -21.91 -5.70
C GLY A 158 -14.90 -22.52 -4.76
N LYS A 159 -14.44 -22.94 -3.58
CA LYS A 159 -15.28 -23.50 -2.53
C LYS A 159 -14.79 -23.05 -1.17
N CYS A 160 -15.72 -22.56 -0.36
CA CYS A 160 -15.48 -22.31 1.05
C CYS A 160 -15.74 -23.58 1.85
N PHE A 161 -14.84 -23.88 2.79
CA PHE A 161 -15.01 -24.94 3.76
C PHE A 161 -15.11 -24.30 5.14
N SER A 162 -16.10 -24.73 5.92
CA SER A 162 -16.21 -24.35 7.32
C SER A 162 -15.12 -25.06 8.12
N GLU A 163 -14.30 -24.30 8.83
CA GLU A 163 -13.46 -24.88 9.88
C GLU A 163 -14.31 -24.95 11.15
N ALA A 164 -14.25 -26.07 11.87
CA ALA A 164 -14.95 -26.21 13.15
C ALA A 164 -14.56 -25.04 14.08
N PRO A 165 -15.48 -24.54 14.94
CA PRO A 165 -15.17 -23.45 15.84
C PRO A 165 -13.93 -23.83 16.65
N VAL A 166 -12.88 -23.00 16.56
CA VAL A 166 -11.70 -23.12 17.42
C VAL A 166 -12.22 -23.03 18.85
N HIS A 167 -12.30 -24.18 19.52
CA HIS A 167 -12.74 -24.29 20.89
C HIS A 167 -11.72 -23.56 21.76
N GLY A 168 -12.13 -22.45 22.37
CA GLY A 168 -11.39 -21.80 23.44
C GLY A 168 -10.29 -20.84 23.01
N ILE A 169 -10.68 -19.62 22.64
CA ILE A 169 -9.96 -18.43 23.11
C ILE A 169 -10.99 -17.58 23.86
N PRO A 170 -10.85 -17.38 25.18
CA PRO A 170 -11.76 -16.55 25.94
C PRO A 170 -11.74 -15.11 25.40
N GLN A 171 -12.93 -14.54 25.25
CA GLN A 171 -13.16 -13.16 24.85
C GLN A 171 -12.50 -12.24 25.90
N ILE A 172 -11.60 -11.34 25.47
CA ILE A 172 -11.20 -10.20 26.30
C ILE A 172 -12.19 -9.07 25.97
N PRO A 173 -12.79 -8.41 26.99
CA PRO A 173 -13.74 -7.32 26.79
C PRO A 173 -13.12 -6.11 26.07
#